data_AF-A0A7G1I628-F1
#
_entry.id   AF-A0A7G1I628-F1
#
_cell.length_a   1.000
_cell.length_b   1.000
_cell.length_c   1.000
_cell.angle_alpha   90.00
_cell.angle_beta   90.00
_cell.angle_gamma   90.00
#
_symmetry.space_group_name_H-M   'P 1'
#
loop_
_entity.id
_entity.type
_entity.pdbx_description
1 polymer ?
#
loop_
_entity_poly.entity_id
_entity_poly.type
_entity_poly.pdbx_seq_one_letter_code
_entity_poly.pdbx_strand_id
1 'polypeptide(L)'
;MPWAKWGSRLSTLPLPNRTYGRYTPWGRLAEWRGKYDTIIDRIIDKSQSGAQSGSELEDRGDILSLMLRSAYDDGSPMSREDVRDDLLTLLVAGHETTATTLAWVFERLTRQPEVLSALVEEADTDDNELRHAAIYEVQRTRSVIDFSGRRVRAPSFELGSTSFPRAIPSSSAFRGVTPMPPRSRSRSL
;
A
#
# COMPACT_ATOMS: atom_id res chain seq x y z
N MET A 1 4.03 22.09 -2.86
CA MET A 1 5.39 21.81 -3.39
C MET A 1 5.33 21.57 -4.90
N PRO A 2 5.96 22.40 -5.75
CA PRO A 2 5.88 22.30 -7.22
C PRO A 2 6.32 20.93 -7.77
N TRP A 3 7.23 20.24 -7.08
CA TRP A 3 7.80 18.97 -7.52
C TRP A 3 6.82 17.79 -7.48
N ALA A 4 5.87 17.76 -6.54
CA ALA A 4 4.90 16.66 -6.44
C ALA A 4 3.94 16.63 -7.64
N LYS A 5 3.52 17.81 -8.12
CA LYS A 5 2.68 17.96 -9.33
C LYS A 5 3.42 17.53 -10.60
N TRP A 6 4.73 17.75 -10.66
CA TRP A 6 5.57 17.27 -11.77
C TRP A 6 5.84 15.77 -11.67
N GLY A 7 6.08 15.23 -10.46
CA GLY A 7 6.25 13.80 -10.23
C GLY A 7 5.03 12.97 -10.65
N SER A 8 3.83 13.40 -10.28
CA SER A 8 2.57 12.75 -10.69
C SER A 8 2.31 12.80 -12.21
N ARG A 9 2.81 13.84 -12.90
CA ARG A 9 2.70 13.93 -14.36
C ARG A 9 3.73 13.05 -15.07
N LEU A 10 4.92 12.91 -14.50
CA LEU A 10 6.00 12.10 -15.04
C LEU A 10 5.79 10.59 -14.81
N SER A 11 5.01 10.18 -13.82
CA SER A 11 4.74 8.75 -13.54
C SER A 11 3.98 8.02 -14.66
N THR A 12 3.37 8.77 -15.58
CA THR A 12 2.64 8.22 -16.75
C THR A 12 3.49 8.18 -18.03
N LEU A 13 4.72 8.73 -17.99
CA LEU A 13 5.61 8.74 -19.14
C LEU A 13 6.55 7.54 -19.12
N PRO A 14 6.89 6.95 -20.29
CA PRO A 14 7.88 5.89 -20.36
C PRO A 14 9.23 6.38 -19.84
N LEU A 15 9.94 5.51 -19.13
CA LEU A 15 11.29 5.78 -18.65
C LEU A 15 12.19 6.19 -19.83
N PRO A 16 12.84 7.37 -19.80
CA PRO A 16 13.66 7.80 -20.92
C PRO A 16 14.94 6.96 -21.03
N ASN A 17 15.30 6.59 -22.25
CA ASN A 17 16.49 5.79 -22.57
C ASN A 17 17.83 6.46 -22.18
N ARG A 18 17.83 7.75 -21.82
CA ARG A 18 19.01 8.49 -21.35
C ARG A 18 18.64 9.46 -20.23
N THR A 19 19.34 9.35 -19.10
CA THR A 19 19.25 10.29 -17.99
C THR A 19 20.48 11.19 -17.96
N TYR A 20 20.32 12.52 -18.09
CA TYR A 20 21.44 13.48 -18.03
C TYR A 20 21.88 13.78 -16.57
N GLY A 21 22.14 12.72 -15.80
CA GLY A 21 22.60 12.81 -14.41
C GLY A 21 21.67 13.63 -13.48
N ARG A 22 22.26 14.22 -12.43
CA ARG A 22 21.56 14.97 -11.35
C ARG A 22 20.65 16.12 -11.80
N TYR A 23 20.81 16.58 -13.04
CA TYR A 23 20.04 17.71 -13.59
C TYR A 23 18.67 17.29 -14.11
N THR A 24 18.42 15.99 -14.26
CA THR A 24 17.11 15.46 -14.68
C THR A 24 16.31 14.92 -13.49
N PRO A 25 14.96 14.97 -13.53
CA PRO A 25 14.12 14.32 -12.53
C PRO A 25 14.45 12.83 -12.36
N TRP A 26 14.71 12.14 -13.47
CA TRP A 26 15.05 10.71 -13.49
C TRP A 26 16.42 10.40 -12.90
N GLY A 27 17.43 11.23 -13.16
CA GLY A 27 18.74 11.07 -12.52
C GLY A 27 18.70 11.32 -11.01
N ARG A 28 17.85 12.25 -10.53
CA ARG A 28 17.59 12.41 -9.09
C ARG A 28 16.87 11.21 -8.49
N LEU A 29 15.86 10.66 -9.18
CA LEU A 29 15.19 9.44 -8.74
C LEU A 29 16.16 8.26 -8.65
N ALA A 30 17.04 8.09 -9.64
CA ALA A 30 18.08 7.07 -9.63
C ALA A 30 19.07 7.27 -8.46
N GLU A 31 19.46 8.51 -8.16
CA GLU A 31 20.30 8.82 -7.00
C GLU A 31 19.61 8.43 -5.68
N TRP A 32 18.33 8.75 -5.53
CA TRP A 32 17.54 8.38 -4.35
C TRP A 32 17.37 6.87 -4.24
N ARG A 33 17.16 6.18 -5.37
CA ARG A 33 17.10 4.72 -5.45
C ARG A 33 18.42 4.10 -4.97
N GLY A 34 19.56 4.58 -5.44
CA GLY A 34 20.88 4.09 -4.99
C GLY A 34 21.14 4.32 -3.49
N LYS A 35 20.68 5.44 -2.92
CA LYS A 35 20.76 5.69 -1.46
C LYS A 35 19.89 4.72 -0.68
N TYR A 36 18.66 4.49 -1.15
CA TYR A 36 17.77 3.50 -0.56
C TYR A 36 18.40 2.10 -0.60
N ASP A 37 18.93 1.69 -1.75
CA ASP A 37 19.54 0.37 -1.93
C ASP A 37 20.72 0.17 -0.96
N THR A 38 21.56 1.19 -0.80
CA THR A 38 22.69 1.16 0.15
C THR A 38 22.23 0.98 1.60
N ILE A 39 21.13 1.63 1.99
CA ILE A 39 20.57 1.51 3.34
C ILE A 39 20.02 0.10 3.57
N ILE A 40 19.23 -0.41 2.62
CA ILE A 40 18.65 -1.75 2.74
C ILE A 40 19.74 -2.82 2.75
N ASP A 41 20.77 -2.70 1.91
CA ASP A 41 21.92 -3.61 1.95
C ASP A 41 22.56 -3.67 3.31
N ARG A 42 22.80 -2.51 3.94
CA ARG A 42 23.37 -2.47 5.28
C ARG A 42 22.46 -3.17 6.30
N ILE A 43 21.14 -3.06 6.16
CA ILE A 43 20.18 -3.73 7.05
C ILE A 43 20.20 -5.24 6.79
N ILE A 44 20.24 -5.68 5.53
CA ILE A 44 20.38 -7.10 5.15
C ILE A 44 21.68 -7.67 5.73
N ASP A 45 22.80 -6.98 5.53
CA ASP A 45 24.11 -7.40 6.05
C ASP A 45 24.08 -7.55 7.57
N LYS A 46 23.49 -6.57 8.28
CA LYS A 46 23.34 -6.63 9.74
C LYS A 46 22.46 -7.82 10.17
N SER A 47 21.38 -8.07 9.44
CA SER A 47 20.46 -9.17 9.71
C SER A 47 21.14 -10.54 9.52
N GLN A 48 21.87 -10.71 8.41
CA GLN A 48 22.62 -11.93 8.10
C GLN A 48 23.84 -12.14 9.00
N SER A 49 24.48 -11.06 9.46
CA SER A 49 25.62 -11.17 10.39
C SER A 49 25.17 -11.60 11.78
N GLY A 50 24.02 -11.12 12.27
CA GLY A 50 23.42 -11.57 13.52
C GLY A 50 22.96 -13.04 13.48
N ALA A 51 22.61 -13.53 12.29
CA ALA A 51 22.26 -14.93 12.05
C ALA A 51 23.39 -15.93 12.37
N GLN A 52 24.65 -15.51 12.21
CA GLN A 52 25.80 -16.38 12.47
C GLN A 52 25.99 -16.68 13.97
N SER A 53 25.29 -15.95 14.85
CA SER A 53 25.16 -16.29 16.28
C SER A 53 23.97 -17.22 16.58
N GLY A 54 23.31 -17.77 15.56
CA GLY A 54 22.46 -18.97 15.64
C GLY A 54 21.04 -18.81 16.19
N SER A 55 20.67 -17.68 16.80
CA SER A 55 19.35 -17.50 17.44
C SER A 55 18.51 -16.34 16.89
N GLU A 56 19.12 -15.31 16.31
CA GLU A 56 18.44 -14.02 16.15
C GLU A 56 17.54 -13.88 14.90
N LEU A 57 17.76 -14.69 13.84
CA LEU A 57 16.89 -14.67 12.64
C LEU A 57 15.64 -15.55 12.79
N GLU A 58 15.70 -16.60 13.60
CA GLU A 58 14.56 -17.49 13.82
C GLU A 58 13.52 -16.83 14.74
N ASP A 59 14.00 -16.06 15.72
CA ASP A 59 13.17 -15.31 16.69
C ASP A 59 12.66 -13.96 16.15
N ARG A 60 13.18 -13.47 15.02
CA ARG A 60 12.75 -12.21 14.42
C ARG A 60 11.57 -12.40 13.47
N GLY A 61 10.39 -11.97 13.91
CA GLY A 61 9.15 -11.96 13.14
C GLY A 61 8.94 -10.72 12.26
N ASP A 62 9.99 -9.95 11.95
CA ASP A 62 9.86 -8.78 11.08
C ASP A 62 9.81 -9.16 9.59
N ILE A 63 9.24 -8.29 8.77
CA ILE A 63 9.01 -8.54 7.33
C ILE A 63 10.29 -8.84 6.55
N LEU A 64 11.41 -8.19 6.89
CA LEU A 64 12.68 -8.44 6.21
C LEU A 64 13.20 -9.84 6.56
N SER A 65 13.14 -10.22 7.84
CA SER A 65 13.52 -11.56 8.30
C SER A 65 12.64 -12.64 7.64
N LEU A 66 11.34 -12.39 7.48
CA LEU A 66 10.43 -13.28 6.74
C LEU A 66 10.83 -13.42 5.27
N MET A 67 11.13 -12.31 4.59
CA MET A 67 11.54 -12.32 3.17
C MET A 67 12.88 -13.04 2.97
N LEU A 68 13.87 -12.80 3.84
CA LEU A 68 15.18 -13.47 3.77
C LEU A 68 15.11 -14.99 4.02
N ARG A 69 14.09 -15.44 4.76
CA ARG A 69 13.81 -16.87 5.00
C ARG A 69 12.94 -17.51 3.92
N SER A 70 12.27 -16.69 3.11
CA SER A 70 11.38 -17.18 2.06
C SER A 70 12.15 -17.67 0.84
N ALA A 71 11.56 -18.64 0.15
CA ALA A 71 12.03 -19.16 -1.13
C ALA A 71 10.89 -19.15 -2.13
N TYR A 72 11.22 -19.02 -3.41
CA TYR A 72 10.30 -19.20 -4.51
C TYR A 72 9.84 -20.67 -4.61
N ASP A 73 8.82 -20.93 -5.42
CA ASP A 73 8.25 -22.29 -5.60
C ASP A 73 9.28 -23.31 -6.11
N ASP A 74 10.34 -22.86 -6.78
CA ASP A 74 11.46 -23.68 -7.24
C ASP A 74 12.53 -23.94 -6.16
N GLY A 75 12.33 -23.42 -4.95
CA GLY A 75 13.25 -23.52 -3.82
C GLY A 75 14.39 -22.50 -3.83
N SER A 76 14.46 -21.61 -4.82
CA SER A 76 15.49 -20.56 -4.85
C SER A 76 15.17 -19.43 -3.85
N PRO A 77 16.17 -18.86 -3.16
CA PRO A 77 15.94 -17.74 -2.24
C PRO A 77 15.63 -16.45 -3.00
N MET A 78 14.95 -15.50 -2.35
CA MET A 78 14.79 -14.16 -2.91
C MET A 78 16.14 -13.49 -3.12
N SER A 79 16.33 -12.85 -4.29
CA SER A 79 17.54 -12.08 -4.53
C SER A 79 17.54 -10.79 -3.69
N ARG A 80 18.72 -10.20 -3.46
CA ARG A 80 18.82 -8.91 -2.76
C ARG A 80 18.06 -7.80 -3.50
N GLU A 81 18.00 -7.86 -4.82
CA GLU A 81 17.26 -6.92 -5.64
C GLU A 81 15.76 -7.07 -5.39
N ASP A 82 15.23 -8.29 -5.45
CA ASP A 82 13.80 -8.56 -5.17
C ASP A 82 13.40 -8.09 -3.77
N VAL A 83 14.24 -8.37 -2.75
CA VAL A 83 13.99 -7.92 -1.37
C VAL A 83 13.89 -6.39 -1.29
N ARG A 84 14.79 -5.65 -1.96
CA ARG A 84 14.75 -4.18 -1.99
C ARG A 84 13.54 -3.63 -2.76
N ASP A 85 13.17 -4.28 -3.85
CA ASP A 85 12.04 -3.89 -4.69
C ASP A 85 10.71 -4.06 -3.94
N ASP A 86 10.53 -5.20 -3.29
CA ASP A 86 9.33 -5.51 -2.52
C ASP A 86 9.24 -4.68 -1.23
N LEU A 87 10.35 -4.47 -0.51
CA LEU A 87 10.36 -3.58 0.65
C LEU A 87 10.01 -2.14 0.28
N LEU A 88 10.52 -1.62 -0.85
CA LEU A 88 10.15 -0.29 -1.31
C LEU A 88 8.65 -0.24 -1.61
N THR A 89 8.15 -1.28 -2.29
CA THR A 89 6.73 -1.39 -2.64
C THR A 89 5.84 -1.34 -1.39
N LEU A 90 6.17 -2.13 -0.36
CA LEU A 90 5.45 -2.15 0.91
C LEU A 90 5.50 -0.78 1.62
N LEU A 91 6.68 -0.16 1.66
CA LEU A 91 6.86 1.14 2.30
C LEU A 91 6.04 2.23 1.62
N VAL A 92 6.11 2.31 0.29
CA VAL A 92 5.37 3.31 -0.48
C VAL A 92 3.87 3.08 -0.38
N ALA A 93 3.41 1.82 -0.48
CA ALA A 93 2.00 1.48 -0.38
C ALA A 93 1.40 1.82 0.99
N GLY A 94 2.15 1.60 2.08
CA GLY A 94 1.66 1.79 3.45
C GLY A 94 1.85 3.19 4.02
N HIS A 95 2.91 3.91 3.63
CA HIS A 95 3.29 5.17 4.29
C HIS A 95 2.30 6.30 3.99
N GLU A 96 2.11 6.61 2.70
CA GLU A 96 1.24 7.73 2.31
C GLU A 96 -0.23 7.43 2.61
N THR A 97 -0.67 6.18 2.44
CA THR A 97 -2.07 5.78 2.64
C THR A 97 -2.48 5.81 4.11
N THR A 98 -1.64 5.28 5.00
CA THR A 98 -1.89 5.26 6.45
C THR A 98 -1.81 6.66 7.02
N ALA A 99 -0.80 7.46 6.65
CA ALA A 99 -0.67 8.83 7.12
C ALA A 99 -1.86 9.69 6.68
N THR A 100 -2.32 9.54 5.44
CA THR A 100 -3.51 10.25 4.94
C THR A 100 -4.78 9.79 5.67
N THR A 101 -4.92 8.50 5.97
CA THR A 101 -6.04 7.98 6.76
C THR A 101 -6.07 8.59 8.15
N LEU A 102 -4.91 8.63 8.84
CA LEU A 102 -4.79 9.25 10.16
C LEU A 102 -5.12 10.75 10.13
N ALA A 103 -4.65 11.47 9.11
CA ALA A 103 -4.99 12.87 8.92
C ALA A 103 -6.51 13.09 8.81
N TRP A 104 -7.21 12.21 8.06
CA TRP A 104 -8.67 12.25 7.99
C TRP A 104 -9.34 11.88 9.31
N VAL A 105 -8.82 10.89 10.05
CA VAL A 105 -9.34 10.53 11.37
C VAL A 105 -9.32 11.75 12.29
N PHE A 106 -8.18 12.41 12.45
CA PHE A 106 -8.08 13.59 13.31
C PHE A 106 -8.94 14.76 12.82
N GLU A 107 -9.00 15.00 11.51
CA GLU A 107 -9.88 16.01 10.93
C GLU A 107 -11.36 15.75 11.25
N ARG A 108 -11.80 14.49 11.23
CA ARG A 108 -13.18 14.11 11.53
C ARG A 108 -13.52 14.13 13.02
N LEU A 109 -12.60 13.69 13.88
CA LEU A 109 -12.80 13.64 15.33
C LEU A 109 -12.85 15.03 15.95
N THR A 110 -12.06 15.98 15.46
CA THR A 110 -12.10 17.39 15.94
C THR A 110 -13.46 18.07 15.75
N ARG A 111 -14.31 17.54 14.84
CA ARG A 111 -15.68 18.02 14.62
C ARG A 111 -16.74 17.26 15.40
N GLN A 112 -16.36 16.18 16.10
CA GLN A 112 -17.26 15.28 16.82
C GLN A 112 -16.70 15.03 18.24
N PRO A 113 -16.77 16.03 19.13
CA PRO A 113 -16.15 15.96 20.46
C PRO A 113 -16.71 14.82 21.32
N GLU A 114 -17.99 14.47 21.17
CA GLU A 114 -18.61 13.34 21.88
C GLU A 114 -17.98 12.00 21.49
N VAL A 115 -17.78 11.77 20.19
CA VAL A 115 -17.12 10.55 19.67
C VAL A 115 -15.66 10.51 20.09
N LEU A 116 -14.96 11.64 20.09
CA LEU A 116 -13.60 11.73 20.59
C LEU A 116 -13.50 11.36 22.07
N SER A 117 -14.40 11.87 22.93
CA SER A 117 -14.44 11.52 24.35
C SER A 117 -14.64 10.02 24.55
N ALA A 118 -15.61 9.44 23.85
CA ALA A 118 -15.88 8.00 23.93
C ALA A 118 -14.69 7.15 23.45
N LEU A 119 -13.98 7.57 22.40
CA LEU A 119 -12.78 6.89 21.91
C LEU A 119 -11.60 7.00 22.89
N VAL A 120 -11.48 8.12 23.61
CA VAL A 120 -10.46 8.29 24.66
C VAL A 120 -10.78 7.37 25.83
N GLU A 121 -12.04 7.30 26.27
CA GLU A 121 -12.48 6.38 27.31
C GLU A 121 -12.26 4.92 26.91
N GLU A 122 -12.59 4.53 25.68
CA GLU A 122 -12.34 3.18 25.16
C GLU A 122 -10.84 2.85 25.12
N ALA A 123 -9.97 3.83 24.82
CA ALA A 123 -8.53 3.63 24.73
C ALA A 123 -7.86 3.23 26.05
N ASP A 124 -8.49 3.54 27.18
CA ASP A 124 -8.05 3.11 28.52
C ASP A 124 -8.56 1.69 28.89
N THR A 125 -9.21 1.00 27.96
CA THR A 125 -9.73 -0.36 28.11
C THR A 125 -9.13 -1.32 27.07
N ASP A 126 -9.40 -2.63 27.23
CA ASP A 126 -9.05 -3.64 26.23
C ASP A 126 -10.05 -3.72 25.06
N ASP A 127 -11.10 -2.89 25.05
CA ASP A 127 -12.09 -2.82 23.96
C ASP A 127 -11.55 -2.05 22.74
N ASN A 128 -12.08 -2.37 21.57
CA ASN A 128 -11.73 -1.75 20.29
C ASN A 128 -12.89 -1.62 19.29
N GLU A 129 -14.12 -1.95 19.68
CA GLU A 129 -15.27 -1.91 18.77
C GLU A 129 -15.52 -0.51 18.20
N LEU A 130 -15.51 0.52 19.03
CA LEU A 130 -15.73 1.91 18.61
C LEU A 130 -14.57 2.41 17.75
N ARG A 131 -13.32 2.07 18.11
CA ARG A 131 -12.13 2.38 17.29
C ARG A 131 -12.21 1.76 15.90
N HIS A 132 -12.58 0.49 15.81
CA HIS A 132 -12.77 -0.18 14.51
C HIS A 132 -13.90 0.48 13.71
N ALA A 133 -15.05 0.75 14.35
CA ALA A 133 -16.15 1.44 13.70
C ALA A 133 -15.75 2.82 13.16
N ALA A 134 -15.01 3.61 13.95
CA ALA A 134 -14.51 4.92 13.55
C ALA A 134 -13.54 4.81 12.37
N ILE A 135 -12.59 3.87 12.40
CA ILE A 135 -11.66 3.63 11.29
C ILE A 135 -12.42 3.27 10.00
N TYR A 136 -13.37 2.34 10.08
CA TYR A 136 -14.15 1.95 8.91
C TYR A 136 -15.01 3.08 8.37
N GLU A 137 -15.61 3.89 9.24
CA GLU A 137 -16.41 5.04 8.83
C GLU A 137 -15.57 6.12 8.15
N VAL A 138 -14.35 6.36 8.64
CA VAL A 138 -13.40 7.26 7.96
C VAL A 138 -12.99 6.68 6.61
N GLN A 139 -12.61 5.40 6.52
CA GLN A 139 -12.25 4.78 5.25
C GLN A 139 -13.41 4.75 4.24
N ARG A 140 -14.65 4.65 4.72
CA ARG A 140 -15.88 4.71 3.91
C ARG A 140 -16.14 6.11 3.37
N THR A 141 -16.00 7.14 4.21
CA THR A 141 -16.35 8.54 3.84
C THR A 141 -15.19 9.32 3.22
N ARG A 142 -13.95 8.90 3.47
CA ARG A 142 -12.68 9.52 3.07
C ARG A 142 -11.71 8.45 2.59
N SER A 143 -12.09 7.70 1.56
CA SER A 143 -11.20 6.72 0.97
C SER A 143 -9.92 7.38 0.46
N VAL A 144 -8.77 6.80 0.79
CA VAL A 144 -7.46 7.28 0.32
C VAL A 144 -7.14 6.77 -1.08
N ILE A 145 -7.64 5.58 -1.41
CA ILE A 145 -7.52 4.97 -2.73
C ILE A 145 -8.87 5.10 -3.42
N ASP A 146 -9.06 6.19 -4.16
CA ASP A 146 -10.34 6.47 -4.81
C ASP A 146 -10.54 5.71 -6.13
N PHE A 147 -9.50 5.10 -6.69
CA PHE A 147 -9.61 4.25 -7.88
C PHE A 147 -8.58 3.12 -7.90
N SER A 148 -8.91 2.06 -8.64
CA SER A 148 -7.97 1.01 -9.01
C SER A 148 -7.93 0.89 -10.54
N GLY A 149 -6.72 0.95 -11.11
CA GLY A 149 -6.50 0.67 -12.53
C GLY A 149 -6.60 -0.82 -12.80
N ARG A 150 -7.40 -1.21 -13.79
CA ARG A 150 -7.61 -2.58 -14.22
C ARG A 150 -7.36 -2.70 -15.72
N ARG A 151 -6.98 -3.90 -16.16
CA ARG A 151 -6.79 -4.22 -17.57
C ARG A 151 -7.40 -5.57 -17.88
N VAL A 152 -8.23 -5.64 -18.91
CA VAL A 152 -8.81 -6.90 -19.40
C VAL A 152 -7.73 -7.70 -20.11
N ARG A 153 -7.35 -8.85 -19.52
CA ARG A 153 -6.41 -9.82 -20.12
C ARG A 153 -7.12 -10.79 -21.09
N ALA A 154 -8.39 -11.10 -20.84
CA ALA A 154 -9.22 -11.93 -21.72
C ALA A 154 -9.46 -11.24 -23.09
N PRO A 155 -9.86 -11.98 -24.15
CA PRO A 155 -10.26 -11.36 -25.43
C PRO A 155 -11.42 -10.36 -25.27
N SER A 156 -12.40 -10.71 -24.44
CA SER A 156 -13.53 -9.86 -24.05
C SER A 156 -13.92 -10.12 -22.60
N PHE A 157 -14.50 -9.13 -21.94
CA PHE A 157 -15.07 -9.23 -20.60
C PHE A 157 -16.45 -8.58 -20.57
N GLU A 158 -17.47 -9.33 -20.18
CA GLU A 158 -18.83 -8.82 -20.08
C GLU A 158 -19.15 -8.37 -18.66
N LEU A 159 -19.69 -7.15 -18.53
CA LEU A 159 -20.13 -6.58 -17.27
C LEU A 159 -21.54 -6.00 -17.46
N GLY A 160 -22.54 -6.73 -16.99
CA GLY A 160 -23.94 -6.39 -17.26
C GLY A 160 -24.21 -6.43 -18.76
N SER A 161 -24.73 -5.32 -19.31
CA SER A 161 -24.99 -5.18 -20.76
C SER A 161 -23.79 -4.68 -21.57
N THR A 162 -22.64 -4.42 -20.93
CA THR A 162 -21.47 -3.80 -21.59
C THR A 162 -20.36 -4.82 -21.78
N SER A 163 -19.80 -4.89 -22.99
CA SER A 163 -18.64 -5.72 -23.32
C SER A 163 -17.36 -4.88 -23.41
N PHE A 164 -16.31 -5.30 -22.71
CA PHE A 164 -15.00 -4.67 -22.70
C PHE A 164 -14.00 -5.51 -23.50
N PRO A 165 -13.45 -4.99 -24.61
CA PRO A 165 -12.43 -5.70 -25.38
C PRO A 165 -11.09 -5.71 -24.64
N ARG A 166 -10.22 -6.65 -25.03
CA ARG A 166 -8.84 -6.75 -24.54
C ARG A 166 -8.11 -5.41 -24.60
N ALA A 167 -7.27 -5.17 -23.60
CA ALA A 167 -6.30 -4.09 -23.54
C ALA A 167 -6.81 -2.66 -23.33
N ILE A 168 -8.12 -2.41 -23.25
CA ILE A 168 -8.60 -1.10 -22.77
C ILE A 168 -8.28 -0.98 -21.26
N PRO A 169 -7.51 0.03 -20.83
CA PRO A 169 -7.38 0.35 -19.41
C PRO A 169 -8.76 0.74 -18.88
N SER A 170 -9.28 0.00 -17.91
CA SER A 170 -10.50 0.35 -17.20
C SER A 170 -10.13 0.83 -15.80
N SER A 171 -10.85 1.80 -15.26
CA SER A 171 -10.69 2.22 -13.87
C SER A 171 -11.98 1.91 -13.12
N SER A 172 -11.85 1.38 -11.91
CA SER A 172 -12.97 1.27 -10.96
C SER A 172 -12.79 2.33 -9.89
N ALA A 173 -13.74 3.27 -9.79
CA ALA A 173 -13.78 4.24 -8.71
C ALA A 173 -14.40 3.61 -7.45
N PHE A 174 -13.77 3.81 -6.30
CA PHE A 174 -14.32 3.40 -4.99
C PHE A 174 -15.31 4.42 -4.45
N ARG A 175 -15.17 5.69 -4.86
CA ARG A 175 -16.06 6.78 -4.48
C ARG A 175 -17.40 6.66 -5.21
N GLY A 176 -18.49 6.47 -4.46
CA GLY A 176 -19.85 6.37 -5.01
C GLY A 176 -20.37 4.95 -5.23
N VAL A 177 -19.62 3.91 -4.84
CA VAL A 177 -20.18 2.56 -4.74
C VAL A 177 -21.19 2.55 -3.60
N THR A 178 -22.48 2.59 -3.96
CA THR A 178 -23.57 2.46 -2.98
C THR A 178 -23.47 1.08 -2.33
N PRO A 179 -23.50 0.97 -0.99
CA PRO A 179 -23.55 -0.35 -0.35
C PRO A 179 -24.75 -1.12 -0.92
N MET A 180 -24.52 -2.34 -1.42
CA MET A 180 -25.62 -3.19 -1.83
C MET A 180 -26.52 -3.46 -0.62
N PRO A 181 -27.85 -3.36 -0.76
CA PRO A 181 -28.75 -3.74 0.31
C PRO A 181 -28.53 -5.22 0.68
N PRO A 182 -28.68 -5.60 1.96
CA PRO A 182 -28.49 -6.97 2.39
C PRO A 182 -29.43 -7.89 1.62
N ARG A 183 -28.90 -8.96 1.03
CA ARG A 183 -29.72 -9.98 0.37
C ARG A 183 -30.66 -10.57 1.42
N SER A 184 -31.96 -10.35 1.26
CA SER A 184 -32.98 -11.03 2.06
C SER A 184 -32.78 -12.53 1.87
N ARG A 185 -32.33 -13.22 2.93
CA ARG A 185 -32.41 -14.68 2.98
C ARG A 185 -33.90 -15.02 3.03
N SER A 186 -34.48 -15.36 1.89
CA SER A 186 -35.78 -16.03 1.88
C SER A 186 -35.59 -17.37 2.58
N ARG A 187 -35.99 -17.44 3.86
CA ARG A 187 -36.28 -18.72 4.49
C ARG A 187 -37.52 -19.28 3.79
N SER A 188 -37.31 -20.21 2.86
CA SER A 188 -38.37 -21.13 2.45
C SER A 188 -38.67 -22.04 3.63
N LEU A 189 -39.91 -22.00 4.10
CA LEU A 189 -40.52 -23.06 4.89
C LEU A 189 -40.72 -24.31 4.01
#